data_AF-A0A516V4F9-F1
#
_entry.id   AF-A0A516V4F9-F1
#
_cell.length_a   1.000
_cell.length_b   1.000
_cell.length_c   1.000
_cell.angle_alpha   90.00
_cell.angle_beta   90.00
_cell.angle_gamma   90.00
#
_symmetry.space_group_name_H-M   'P 1'
#
loop_
_entity.id
_entity.type
_entity.pdbx_description
1 polymer ?
#
loop_
_entity_poly.entity_id
_entity_poly.type
_entity_poly.pdbx_seq_one_letter_code
_entity_poly.pdbx_strand_id
1 'polypeptide(L)'
;MNPASDGDGPDDTGRRKFLTATTAVVGAVGVGFAAVPFIKSWSPSERAKQAGAPIKVDISALQEAQQLTVAWRGKPHYIVRRSKAMLATLPEMDSTVLDPKSSNEGQQPKYAQNEYRSIKPEVLVLEAVCTHLGCAPEFVPEIKPQPFYEDWKGGYFCPCHKSKYDLAGRVFKSQPAPANLPVPPYHFIDDNTLEIGVDPASDKSTGAA
;
A
#
# COMPACT_ATOMS: atom_id res chain seq x y z
N MET A 1 25.78 71.53 46.01
CA MET A 1 25.60 70.10 46.33
C MET A 1 24.18 69.69 45.90
N ASN A 2 24.09 68.72 44.98
CA ASN A 2 22.86 68.05 44.50
C ASN A 2 22.31 67.05 45.56
N PRO A 3 21.03 66.59 45.52
CA PRO A 3 20.49 65.69 44.47
C PRO A 3 19.22 66.25 43.79
N ALA A 4 19.16 66.23 42.45
CA ALA A 4 18.60 65.17 41.62
C ALA A 4 17.06 65.14 41.70
N SER A 5 16.44 65.67 40.65
CA SER A 5 15.01 65.64 40.35
C SER A 5 14.46 64.21 40.36
N ASP A 6 13.41 64.00 41.16
CA ASP A 6 12.59 62.80 41.14
C ASP A 6 11.95 62.62 39.76
N GLY A 7 12.55 61.75 38.95
CA GLY A 7 11.98 61.28 37.70
C GLY A 7 11.19 60.00 37.95
N ASP A 8 9.97 60.12 38.47
CA ASP A 8 9.05 58.98 38.59
C ASP A 8 7.70 59.37 37.98
N GLY A 9 7.57 59.17 36.67
CA GLY A 9 6.26 59.18 36.00
C GLY A 9 5.45 57.96 36.44
N PRO A 10 4.11 57.96 36.34
CA PRO A 10 3.29 56.87 36.82
C PRO A 10 3.72 55.57 36.12
N ASP A 11 4.11 54.57 36.92
CA ASP A 11 4.53 53.26 36.47
C ASP A 11 3.43 52.59 35.63
N ASP A 12 3.54 52.71 34.29
CA ASP A 12 2.58 52.21 33.32
C ASP A 12 2.77 50.69 33.06
N THR A 13 3.19 49.96 34.11
CA THR A 13 3.43 48.52 34.11
C THR A 13 2.20 47.72 33.66
N GLY A 14 0.99 48.21 33.97
CA GLY A 14 -0.27 47.61 33.50
C GLY A 14 -0.40 47.63 31.97
N ARG A 15 -0.15 48.78 31.33
CA ARG A 15 -0.20 48.92 29.87
C ARG A 15 0.91 48.12 29.19
N ARG A 16 2.11 48.08 29.78
CA ARG A 16 3.23 47.26 29.27
C ARG A 16 2.87 45.77 29.28
N LYS A 17 2.38 45.25 30.40
CA LYS A 17 1.95 43.84 30.52
C LYS A 17 0.83 43.51 29.53
N PHE A 18 -0.15 44.41 29.37
CA PHE A 18 -1.22 44.23 28.41
C PHE A 18 -0.71 44.15 26.96
N LEU A 19 0.17 45.07 26.54
CA LEU A 19 0.73 45.08 25.20
C LEU A 19 1.62 43.86 24.95
N THR A 20 2.47 43.47 25.91
CA THR A 20 3.30 42.26 25.80
C THR A 20 2.44 41.00 25.69
N ALA A 21 1.42 40.85 26.55
CA ALA A 21 0.55 39.67 26.54
C ALA A 21 -0.25 39.59 25.24
N THR A 22 -0.84 40.71 24.80
CA THR A 22 -1.60 40.75 23.54
C THR A 22 -0.71 40.46 22.34
N THR A 23 0.51 41.01 22.30
CA THR A 23 1.49 40.74 21.23
C THR A 23 1.90 39.27 21.22
N ALA A 24 2.15 38.67 22.38
CA ALA A 24 2.49 37.26 22.48
C ALA A 24 1.34 36.35 22.01
N VAL A 25 0.09 36.67 22.38
CA VAL A 25 -1.09 35.92 21.94
C VAL A 25 -1.28 36.02 20.43
N VAL A 26 -1.26 37.23 19.88
CA VAL A 26 -1.41 37.45 18.43
C VAL A 26 -0.25 36.79 17.66
N GLY A 27 0.98 36.89 18.17
CA GLY A 27 2.15 36.22 17.59
C GLY A 27 2.01 34.70 17.58
N ALA A 28 1.57 34.10 18.69
CA ALA A 28 1.35 32.66 18.78
C ALA A 28 0.24 32.18 17.82
N VAL A 29 -0.85 32.94 17.71
CA VAL A 29 -1.92 32.68 16.73
C VAL A 29 -1.37 32.75 15.30
N GLY A 30 -0.60 33.79 14.97
CA GLY A 30 0.05 33.95 13.66
C GLY A 30 0.97 32.79 13.30
N VAL A 31 1.78 32.31 14.25
CA VAL A 31 2.62 31.11 14.09
C VAL A 31 1.77 29.89 13.79
N GLY A 32 0.66 29.69 14.51
CA GLY A 32 -0.28 28.59 14.24
C GLY A 32 -0.85 28.67 12.82
N PHE A 33 -1.31 29.85 12.39
CA PHE A 33 -1.84 30.07 11.05
C PHE A 33 -0.81 29.85 9.93
N ALA A 34 0.48 30.08 10.18
CA ALA A 34 1.54 29.79 9.21
C ALA A 34 1.95 28.30 9.21
N ALA A 35 2.06 27.69 10.40
CA ALA A 35 2.53 26.32 10.55
C ALA A 35 1.55 25.27 9.98
N VAL A 36 0.25 25.46 10.17
CA VAL A 36 -0.78 24.51 9.68
C VAL A 36 -0.73 24.30 8.16
N PRO A 37 -0.83 25.33 7.30
CA PRO A 37 -0.75 25.14 5.85
C PRO A 37 0.64 24.67 5.40
N PHE A 38 1.70 25.07 6.10
CA PHE A 38 3.06 24.60 5.82
C PHE A 38 3.18 23.08 6.04
N ILE A 39 2.73 22.56 7.18
CA ILE A 39 2.71 21.11 7.43
C ILE A 39 1.76 20.41 6.45
N LYS A 40 0.59 21.00 6.18
CA LYS A 40 -0.38 20.45 5.21
C LYS A 40 0.18 20.38 3.80
N SER A 41 1.15 21.23 3.44
CA SER A 41 1.83 21.20 2.13
C SER A 41 2.64 19.93 1.89
N TRP A 42 2.96 19.16 2.94
CA TRP A 42 3.58 17.84 2.84
C TRP A 42 2.58 16.72 2.55
N SER A 43 1.27 16.98 2.61
CA SER A 43 0.24 16.00 2.24
C SER A 43 0.16 15.81 0.71
N PRO A 44 -0.39 14.69 0.21
CA PRO A 44 -0.53 14.45 -1.23
C PRO A 44 -1.31 15.56 -1.95
N SER A 45 -0.77 16.02 -3.08
CA SER A 45 -1.43 17.00 -3.95
C SER A 45 -2.65 16.42 -4.65
N GLU A 46 -3.54 17.27 -5.18
CA GLU A 46 -4.71 16.80 -5.94
C GLU A 46 -4.32 15.97 -7.18
N ARG A 47 -3.23 16.35 -7.86
CA ARG A 47 -2.66 15.54 -8.95
C ARG A 47 -2.26 14.14 -8.46
N ALA A 48 -1.63 14.04 -7.28
CA ALA A 48 -1.25 12.76 -6.70
C ALA A 48 -2.47 11.92 -6.27
N LYS A 49 -3.53 12.56 -5.77
CA LYS A 49 -4.80 11.88 -5.46
C LYS A 49 -5.52 11.37 -6.71
N GLN A 50 -5.58 12.19 -7.76
CA GLN A 50 -6.20 11.83 -9.04
C GLN A 50 -5.45 10.70 -9.77
N ALA A 51 -4.13 10.61 -9.60
CA ALA A 51 -3.34 9.47 -10.08
C ALA A 51 -3.73 8.11 -9.43
N GLY A 52 -4.62 8.12 -8.44
CA GLY A 52 -5.25 6.92 -7.88
C GLY A 52 -6.60 6.54 -8.47
N ALA A 53 -7.05 7.20 -9.54
CA ALA A 53 -8.21 6.74 -10.29
C ALA A 53 -8.02 5.30 -10.79
N PRO A 54 -9.10 4.51 -10.93
CA PRO A 54 -9.02 3.16 -11.48
C PRO A 54 -8.42 3.12 -12.88
N ILE A 55 -7.75 2.02 -13.21
CA ILE A 55 -7.16 1.78 -14.54
C ILE A 55 -7.74 0.52 -15.17
N LYS A 56 -7.91 0.55 -16.49
CA LYS A 56 -8.31 -0.63 -17.28
C LYS A 56 -7.08 -1.27 -17.92
N VAL A 57 -7.00 -2.59 -17.86
CA VAL A 57 -5.87 -3.36 -18.38
C VAL A 57 -6.39 -4.52 -19.21
N ASP A 58 -6.01 -4.55 -20.49
CA ASP A 58 -6.24 -5.69 -21.38
C ASP A 58 -5.20 -6.79 -21.12
N ILE A 59 -5.68 -8.02 -20.92
CA ILE A 59 -4.90 -9.23 -20.66
C ILE A 59 -5.10 -10.29 -21.77
N SER A 60 -5.71 -9.92 -22.89
CA SER A 60 -5.95 -10.81 -24.03
C SER A 60 -4.68 -11.53 -24.53
N ALA A 61 -3.56 -10.81 -24.57
CA ALA A 61 -2.26 -11.31 -25.03
C ALA A 61 -1.43 -12.01 -23.94
N LEU A 62 -1.89 -12.04 -22.68
CA LEU A 62 -1.13 -12.62 -21.56
C LEU A 62 -1.15 -14.15 -21.66
N GLN A 63 0.00 -14.78 -21.81
CA GLN A 63 0.12 -16.25 -21.90
C GLN A 63 0.29 -16.90 -20.53
N GLU A 64 0.09 -18.22 -20.44
CA GLU A 64 0.38 -18.96 -19.21
C GLU A 64 1.85 -18.80 -18.78
N ALA A 65 2.06 -18.74 -17.46
CA ALA A 65 3.34 -18.45 -16.81
C ALA A 65 3.95 -17.09 -17.19
N GLN A 66 3.19 -16.19 -17.82
CA GLN A 66 3.63 -14.84 -18.12
C GLN A 66 3.10 -13.84 -17.09
N GLN A 67 3.89 -12.80 -16.84
CA GLN A 67 3.54 -11.65 -16.03
C GLN A 67 3.49 -10.37 -16.86
N LEU A 68 2.43 -9.59 -16.67
CA LEU A 68 2.33 -8.19 -17.07
C LEU A 68 2.55 -7.31 -15.84
N THR A 69 3.33 -6.23 -15.99
CA THR A 69 3.52 -5.22 -14.94
C THR A 69 2.87 -3.92 -15.37
N VAL A 70 1.97 -3.40 -14.54
CA VAL A 70 1.31 -2.10 -14.75
C VAL A 70 1.55 -1.16 -13.57
N ALA A 71 1.51 0.15 -13.80
CA ALA A 71 1.66 1.14 -12.74
C ALA A 71 0.29 1.68 -12.31
N TRP A 72 -0.01 1.65 -11.01
CA TRP A 72 -1.20 2.27 -10.42
C TRP A 72 -0.85 2.88 -9.07
N ARG A 73 -1.30 4.10 -8.79
CA ARG A 73 -0.98 4.84 -7.55
C ARG A 73 0.53 4.94 -7.25
N GLY A 74 1.35 5.05 -8.29
CA GLY A 74 2.81 5.11 -8.18
C GLY A 74 3.47 3.79 -7.77
N LYS A 75 2.75 2.68 -7.77
CA LYS A 75 3.24 1.34 -7.41
C LYS A 75 3.12 0.37 -8.58
N PRO A 76 4.07 -0.58 -8.73
CA PRO A 76 3.94 -1.66 -9.69
C PRO A 76 2.84 -2.63 -9.23
N HIS A 77 2.08 -3.13 -10.18
CA HIS A 77 1.10 -4.19 -10.00
C HIS A 77 1.39 -5.31 -10.98
N TYR A 78 1.47 -6.54 -10.47
CA TYR A 78 1.67 -7.72 -11.29
C TYR A 78 0.34 -8.34 -11.64
N ILE A 79 0.19 -8.71 -12.90
CA ILE A 79 -0.92 -9.48 -13.42
C ILE A 79 -0.32 -10.73 -14.05
N VAL A 80 -0.62 -11.90 -13.48
CA VAL A 80 -0.02 -13.17 -13.90
C VAL A 80 -1.10 -14.13 -14.35
N ARG A 81 -0.90 -14.77 -15.50
CA ARG A 81 -1.72 -15.89 -15.93
C ARG A 81 -1.03 -17.21 -15.53
N ARG A 82 -1.53 -17.85 -14.48
CA ARG A 82 -0.98 -19.09 -13.89
C ARG A 82 -1.46 -20.31 -14.67
N SER A 83 -0.55 -21.23 -14.95
CA SER A 83 -0.90 -22.52 -15.54
C SER A 83 -1.55 -23.45 -14.50
N LYS A 84 -2.17 -24.53 -14.97
CA LYS A 84 -2.72 -25.57 -14.07
C LYS A 84 -1.64 -26.20 -13.17
N ALA A 85 -0.43 -26.39 -13.71
CA ALA A 85 0.69 -26.92 -12.94
C ALA A 85 1.12 -25.97 -11.81
N MET A 86 1.12 -24.65 -12.09
CA MET A 86 1.40 -23.61 -11.10
C MET A 86 0.35 -23.55 -9.99
N LEU A 87 -0.92 -23.74 -10.33
CA LEU A 87 -2.00 -23.77 -9.32
C LEU A 87 -1.93 -25.02 -8.45
N ALA A 88 -1.55 -26.16 -9.02
CA ALA A 88 -1.45 -27.42 -8.30
C ALA A 88 -0.38 -27.42 -7.19
N THR A 89 0.63 -26.54 -7.27
CA THR A 89 1.67 -26.46 -6.22
C THR A 89 1.21 -25.72 -4.96
N LEU A 90 0.16 -24.88 -5.04
CA LEU A 90 -0.25 -24.01 -3.94
C LEU A 90 -0.68 -24.76 -2.68
N PRO A 91 -1.54 -25.79 -2.72
CA PRO A 91 -1.88 -26.56 -1.52
C PRO A 91 -0.67 -27.27 -0.90
N GLU A 92 0.29 -27.70 -1.73
CA GLU A 92 1.51 -28.38 -1.25
C GLU A 92 2.41 -27.44 -0.42
N MET A 93 2.21 -26.13 -0.54
CA MET A 93 2.99 -25.09 0.13
C MET A 93 2.32 -24.51 1.37
N ASP A 94 1.10 -24.92 1.71
CA ASP A 94 0.35 -24.35 2.84
C ASP A 94 1.09 -24.43 4.18
N SER A 95 1.88 -25.49 4.38
CA SER A 95 2.68 -25.68 5.60
C SER A 95 3.92 -24.79 5.66
N THR A 96 4.37 -24.24 4.52
CA THR A 96 5.61 -23.46 4.40
C THR A 96 5.37 -21.95 4.40
N VAL A 97 4.15 -21.51 4.08
CA VAL A 97 3.76 -20.08 4.06
C VAL A 97 3.25 -19.59 5.41
N LEU A 98 3.37 -18.27 5.65
CA LEU A 98 3.04 -17.64 6.93
C LEU A 98 1.52 -17.55 7.15
N ASP A 99 0.77 -17.14 6.14
CA ASP A 99 -0.70 -17.00 6.16
C ASP A 99 -1.33 -17.75 4.98
N PRO A 100 -1.47 -19.09 5.05
CA PRO A 100 -1.97 -19.91 3.94
C PRO A 100 -3.42 -19.60 3.57
N LYS A 101 -4.23 -19.19 4.56
CA LYS A 101 -5.65 -18.90 4.39
C LYS A 101 -5.94 -17.46 3.99
N SER A 102 -4.92 -16.61 3.84
CA SER A 102 -5.10 -15.20 3.51
C SER A 102 -6.08 -14.51 4.47
N SER A 103 -5.89 -14.75 5.77
CA SER A 103 -6.77 -14.28 6.84
C SER A 103 -6.58 -12.80 7.20
N ASN A 104 -5.49 -12.18 6.76
CA ASN A 104 -5.25 -10.75 6.98
C ASN A 104 -6.12 -9.88 6.05
N GLU A 105 -7.25 -9.39 6.55
CA GLU A 105 -8.19 -8.54 5.79
C GLU A 105 -7.57 -7.25 5.26
N GLY A 106 -6.50 -6.75 5.88
CA GLY A 106 -5.80 -5.53 5.43
C GLY A 106 -4.98 -5.73 4.16
N GLN A 107 -4.78 -6.96 3.70
CA GLN A 107 -3.93 -7.29 2.56
C GLN A 107 -4.69 -7.66 1.29
N GLN A 108 -5.95 -8.08 1.41
CA GLN A 108 -6.74 -8.48 0.26
C GLN A 108 -8.24 -8.22 0.48
N PRO A 109 -8.98 -7.82 -0.58
CA PRO A 109 -10.43 -7.83 -0.58
C PRO A 109 -11.02 -9.20 -0.27
N LYS A 110 -12.27 -9.23 0.21
CA LYS A 110 -12.97 -10.47 0.61
C LYS A 110 -13.01 -11.54 -0.48
N TYR A 111 -13.21 -11.16 -1.74
CA TYR A 111 -13.26 -12.12 -2.85
C TYR A 111 -11.92 -12.83 -3.08
N ALA A 112 -10.80 -12.26 -2.61
CA ALA A 112 -9.46 -12.82 -2.71
C ALA A 112 -8.99 -13.47 -1.40
N GLN A 113 -9.87 -13.62 -0.40
CA GLN A 113 -9.63 -14.46 0.78
C GLN A 113 -9.94 -15.93 0.44
N ASN A 114 -9.17 -16.47 -0.49
CA ASN A 114 -9.24 -17.86 -0.93
C ASN A 114 -7.83 -18.39 -1.18
N GLU A 115 -7.72 -19.69 -1.47
CA GLU A 115 -6.45 -20.38 -1.71
C GLU A 115 -5.59 -19.72 -2.80
N TYR A 116 -6.23 -19.18 -3.84
CA TYR A 116 -5.58 -18.62 -5.02
C TYR A 116 -5.29 -17.13 -4.94
N ARG A 117 -5.90 -16.43 -3.96
CA ARG A 117 -5.84 -14.98 -3.78
C ARG A 117 -6.28 -14.18 -5.01
N SER A 118 -7.31 -14.68 -5.68
CA SER A 118 -7.80 -14.14 -6.96
C SER A 118 -9.29 -14.44 -7.18
N ILE A 119 -9.94 -13.66 -8.05
CA ILE A 119 -11.32 -13.93 -8.51
C ILE A 119 -11.36 -15.17 -9.42
N LYS A 120 -10.55 -15.19 -10.48
CA LYS A 120 -10.34 -16.35 -11.35
C LYS A 120 -9.01 -17.01 -10.96
N PRO A 121 -8.93 -18.31 -10.63
CA PRO A 121 -7.70 -18.95 -10.15
C PRO A 121 -6.50 -18.72 -11.06
N GLU A 122 -6.70 -18.74 -12.37
CA GLU A 122 -5.62 -18.55 -13.35
C GLU A 122 -5.14 -17.11 -13.46
N VAL A 123 -5.86 -16.08 -12.98
CA VAL A 123 -5.44 -14.67 -13.09
C VAL A 123 -5.17 -14.07 -11.71
N LEU A 124 -3.90 -13.94 -11.36
CA LEU A 124 -3.46 -13.31 -10.13
C LEU A 124 -3.17 -11.83 -10.35
N VAL A 125 -3.65 -10.97 -9.44
CA VAL A 125 -3.34 -9.54 -9.41
C VAL A 125 -2.73 -9.19 -8.05
N LEU A 126 -1.52 -8.63 -8.04
CA LEU A 126 -0.80 -8.26 -6.82
C LEU A 126 -0.31 -6.81 -6.88
N GLU A 127 -0.36 -6.10 -5.76
CA GLU A 127 0.48 -4.92 -5.53
C GLU A 127 1.92 -5.43 -5.32
N ALA A 128 2.79 -5.17 -6.29
CA ALA A 128 4.13 -5.73 -6.36
C ALA A 128 5.13 -4.96 -5.49
N VAL A 129 4.76 -4.74 -4.23
CA VAL A 129 5.53 -4.01 -3.24
C VAL A 129 5.79 -4.96 -2.07
N CYS A 130 7.03 -5.43 -1.96
CA CYS A 130 7.46 -6.33 -0.90
C CYS A 130 7.09 -5.73 0.47
N THR A 131 6.41 -6.52 1.30
CA THR A 131 5.90 -6.06 2.60
C THR A 131 6.99 -5.83 3.64
N HIS A 132 8.24 -6.17 3.34
CA HIS A 132 9.38 -5.79 4.17
C HIS A 132 9.64 -4.28 4.09
N LEU A 133 10.21 -3.81 2.97
CA LEU A 133 10.65 -2.42 2.78
C LEU A 133 10.39 -1.89 1.36
N GLY A 134 9.45 -2.51 0.63
CA GLY A 134 8.86 -1.92 -0.57
C GLY A 134 9.54 -2.18 -1.91
N CYS A 135 10.61 -2.98 -1.97
CA CYS A 135 11.18 -3.41 -3.25
C CYS A 135 10.17 -4.23 -4.08
N ALA A 136 10.28 -4.20 -5.41
CA ALA A 136 9.48 -5.04 -6.28
C ALA A 136 10.09 -6.46 -6.36
N PRO A 137 9.37 -7.52 -5.94
CA PRO A 137 9.89 -8.89 -6.02
C PRO A 137 10.01 -9.39 -7.47
N GLU A 138 11.10 -10.07 -7.79
CA GLU A 138 11.30 -10.68 -9.11
C GLU A 138 10.43 -11.93 -9.25
N PHE A 139 9.80 -12.08 -10.42
CA PHE A 139 8.99 -13.25 -10.73
C PHE A 139 9.89 -14.41 -11.18
N VAL A 140 9.79 -15.54 -10.49
CA VAL A 140 10.55 -16.77 -10.78
C VAL A 140 9.54 -17.90 -10.97
N PRO A 141 8.92 -18.02 -12.16
CA PRO A 141 7.76 -18.88 -12.38
C PRO A 141 8.08 -20.38 -12.41
N GLU A 142 9.33 -20.76 -12.68
CA GLU A 142 9.67 -22.15 -12.92
C GLU A 142 9.51 -23.00 -11.66
N ILE A 143 8.77 -24.09 -11.78
CA ILE A 143 8.60 -25.12 -10.75
C ILE A 143 9.82 -26.04 -10.79
N LYS A 144 10.95 -25.50 -10.34
CA LYS A 144 12.22 -26.23 -10.21
C LYS A 144 13.06 -25.62 -9.10
N PRO A 145 13.96 -26.40 -8.49
CA PRO A 145 14.94 -25.90 -7.54
C PRO A 145 15.68 -24.67 -8.06
N GLN A 146 15.93 -23.72 -7.17
CA GLN A 146 16.70 -22.51 -7.47
C GLN A 146 17.98 -22.46 -6.63
N PRO A 147 19.04 -21.77 -7.08
CA PRO A 147 20.28 -21.65 -6.31
C PRO A 147 20.10 -21.09 -4.89
N PHE A 148 19.00 -20.38 -4.64
CA PHE A 148 18.67 -19.77 -3.35
C PHE A 148 17.61 -20.53 -2.54
N TYR A 149 17.01 -21.58 -3.10
CA TYR A 149 15.99 -22.39 -2.43
C TYR A 149 15.77 -23.72 -3.18
N GLU A 150 16.13 -24.84 -2.54
CA GLU A 150 16.09 -26.17 -3.16
C GLU A 150 14.65 -26.64 -3.43
N ASP A 151 13.71 -26.36 -2.52
CA ASP A 151 12.30 -26.76 -2.66
C ASP A 151 11.45 -25.74 -3.44
N TRP A 152 12.07 -24.98 -4.35
CA TRP A 152 11.36 -23.91 -5.08
C TRP A 152 10.32 -24.48 -6.04
N LYS A 153 9.07 -24.03 -5.88
CA LYS A 153 7.93 -24.44 -6.70
C LYS A 153 7.31 -23.26 -7.48
N GLY A 154 8.15 -22.29 -7.82
CA GLY A 154 7.74 -21.03 -8.43
C GLY A 154 7.31 -19.99 -7.41
N GLY A 155 7.30 -18.72 -7.81
CA GLY A 155 6.83 -17.63 -6.97
C GLY A 155 7.56 -16.32 -7.22
N TYR A 156 7.88 -15.63 -6.13
CA TYR A 156 8.58 -14.35 -6.16
C TYR A 156 9.76 -14.29 -5.21
N PHE A 157 10.87 -13.72 -5.67
CA PHE A 157 12.06 -13.49 -4.89
C PHE A 157 12.36 -12.00 -4.78
N CYS A 158 12.40 -11.46 -3.56
CA CYS A 158 12.77 -10.07 -3.33
C CYS A 158 14.28 -9.95 -3.03
N PRO A 159 15.11 -9.44 -3.95
CA PRO A 159 16.57 -9.47 -3.81
C PRO A 159 17.10 -8.59 -2.67
N CYS A 160 16.37 -7.54 -2.28
CA CYS A 160 16.80 -6.59 -1.26
C CYS A 160 17.16 -7.25 0.09
N HIS A 161 16.33 -8.18 0.56
CA HIS A 161 16.51 -8.88 1.83
C HIS A 161 16.13 -10.37 1.73
N LYS A 162 16.13 -10.91 0.52
CA LYS A 162 15.96 -12.35 0.21
C LYS A 162 14.63 -12.98 0.67
N SER A 163 13.59 -12.15 0.84
CA SER A 163 12.23 -12.63 1.15
C SER A 163 11.67 -13.39 -0.04
N LYS A 164 10.95 -14.48 0.25
CA LYS A 164 10.37 -15.41 -0.73
C LYS A 164 8.86 -15.45 -0.59
N TYR A 165 8.19 -15.54 -1.73
CA TYR A 165 6.75 -15.71 -1.82
C TYR A 165 6.43 -16.82 -2.81
N ASP A 166 5.30 -17.50 -2.65
CA ASP A 166 4.83 -18.52 -3.60
C ASP A 166 4.11 -17.88 -4.81
N LEU A 167 3.54 -18.74 -5.67
CA LEU A 167 2.78 -18.34 -6.86
C LEU A 167 1.41 -17.71 -6.58
N ALA A 168 1.01 -17.57 -5.32
CA ALA A 168 -0.13 -16.74 -4.90
C ALA A 168 0.34 -15.45 -4.20
N GLY A 169 1.65 -15.19 -4.14
CA GLY A 169 2.22 -14.05 -3.43
C GLY A 169 2.17 -14.22 -1.91
N ARG A 170 2.02 -15.45 -1.40
CA ARG A 170 2.04 -15.74 0.04
C ARG A 170 3.48 -15.83 0.52
N VAL A 171 3.82 -15.09 1.56
CA VAL A 171 5.18 -15.05 2.09
C VAL A 171 5.51 -16.35 2.81
N PHE A 172 6.73 -16.85 2.64
CA PHE A 172 7.17 -18.03 3.36
C PHE A 172 7.34 -17.73 4.85
N LYS A 173 7.31 -18.76 5.69
CA LYS A 173 7.68 -18.64 7.10
C LYS A 173 9.14 -18.17 7.23
N SER A 174 9.43 -17.50 8.34
CA SER A 174 10.78 -17.05 8.69
C SER A 174 11.45 -16.15 7.65
N GLN A 175 10.66 -15.33 6.93
CA GLN A 175 11.19 -14.28 6.04
C GLN A 175 11.18 -12.91 6.75
N PRO A 176 12.05 -11.96 6.35
CA PRO A 176 11.99 -10.58 6.84
C PRO A 176 10.68 -9.85 6.48
N ALA A 177 10.10 -10.19 5.33
CA ALA A 177 8.77 -9.72 4.97
C ALA A 177 7.72 -10.29 5.94
N PRO A 178 6.94 -9.44 6.64
CA PRO A 178 6.06 -9.89 7.71
C PRO A 178 4.71 -10.42 7.21
N ALA A 179 4.40 -10.29 5.91
CA ALA A 179 3.06 -10.59 5.40
C ALA A 179 3.04 -10.83 3.87
N ASN A 180 1.93 -11.36 3.33
CA ASN A 180 1.75 -11.68 1.92
C ASN A 180 1.78 -10.42 1.02
N LEU A 181 2.07 -10.54 -0.28
CA LEU A 181 1.95 -9.41 -1.21
C LEU A 181 0.49 -8.97 -1.32
N PRO A 182 0.13 -7.69 -1.16
CA PRO A 182 -1.28 -7.28 -1.17
C PRO A 182 -1.96 -7.57 -2.51
N VAL A 183 -3.26 -7.86 -2.47
CA VAL A 183 -4.13 -7.89 -3.66
C VAL A 183 -4.86 -6.56 -3.70
N PRO A 184 -4.77 -5.75 -4.78
CA PRO A 184 -5.53 -4.51 -4.88
C PRO A 184 -7.02 -4.82 -5.08
N PRO A 185 -7.92 -3.84 -4.86
CA PRO A 185 -9.30 -3.94 -5.36
C PRO A 185 -9.28 -4.01 -6.89
N TYR A 186 -9.97 -4.99 -7.47
CA TYR A 186 -10.10 -5.14 -8.91
C TYR A 186 -11.32 -5.98 -9.28
N HIS A 187 -11.79 -5.86 -10.52
CA HIS A 187 -12.77 -6.78 -11.10
C HIS A 187 -12.54 -6.97 -12.60
N PHE A 188 -13.25 -7.94 -13.17
CA PHE A 188 -13.29 -8.16 -14.61
C PHE A 188 -14.43 -7.34 -15.21
N ILE A 189 -14.11 -6.47 -16.17
CA ILE A 189 -15.13 -5.78 -16.99
C ILE A 189 -15.71 -6.78 -18.00
N ASP A 190 -14.85 -7.64 -18.53
CA ASP A 190 -15.15 -8.73 -19.46
C ASP A 190 -14.10 -9.84 -19.28
N ASP A 191 -14.06 -10.83 -20.17
CA ASP A 191 -13.13 -11.97 -20.04
C ASP A 191 -11.64 -11.61 -20.14
N ASN A 192 -11.30 -10.52 -20.83
CA ASN A 192 -9.94 -10.11 -21.12
C ASN A 192 -9.57 -8.73 -20.58
N THR A 193 -10.49 -8.01 -19.94
CA THR A 193 -10.23 -6.67 -19.41
C THR A 193 -10.43 -6.63 -17.89
N LEU A 194 -9.39 -6.23 -17.18
CA LEU A 194 -9.43 -5.97 -15.73
C LEU A 194 -9.58 -4.47 -15.49
N GLU A 195 -10.34 -4.09 -14.46
CA GLU A 195 -10.28 -2.76 -13.86
C GLU A 195 -9.65 -2.85 -12.47
N ILE A 196 -8.50 -2.22 -12.28
CA ILE A 196 -7.78 -2.15 -11.01
C ILE A 196 -8.14 -0.83 -10.32
N GLY A 197 -8.50 -0.91 -9.04
CA GLY A 197 -8.90 0.22 -8.21
C GLY A 197 -10.35 0.17 -7.73
N VAL A 198 -11.15 -0.80 -8.19
CA VAL A 198 -12.57 -0.95 -7.88
C VAL A 198 -12.89 -2.41 -7.59
N ASP A 199 -13.47 -2.69 -6.43
CA ASP A 199 -13.99 -4.01 -6.09
C ASP A 199 -15.15 -4.39 -7.03
N PRO A 200 -15.43 -5.69 -7.24
CA PRO A 200 -16.63 -6.11 -7.93
C PRO A 200 -17.86 -5.47 -7.28
N ALA A 201 -18.84 -5.05 -8.09
CA ALA A 201 -20.08 -4.50 -7.55
C ALA A 201 -20.65 -5.49 -6.53
N SER A 202 -20.78 -5.04 -5.28
CA SER A 202 -21.59 -5.77 -4.30
C SER A 202 -23.02 -5.78 -4.85
N ASP A 203 -23.63 -6.97 -4.95
CA ASP A 203 -25.05 -7.09 -5.22
C ASP A 203 -25.79 -6.30 -4.13
N LYS A 204 -26.16 -5.06 -4.43
CA LYS A 204 -27.13 -4.30 -3.64
C LYS A 204 -28.52 -4.78 -4.04
N SER A 205 -28.79 -6.06 -3.83
CA SER A 205 -30.15 -6.58 -3.70
C SER A 205 -30.27 -7.23 -2.32
N THR A 206 -30.75 -6.41 -1.37
CA THR A 206 -31.21 -6.68 0.02
C THR A 206 -30.67 -5.57 0.93
N GLY A 207 -31.48 -4.69 1.52
CA GLY A 207 -32.92 -4.53 1.47
C GLY A 207 -33.29 -3.08 1.71
N ALA A 208 -34.40 -2.69 1.08
CA ALA A 208 -35.31 -1.75 1.70
C ALA A 208 -36.00 -2.49 2.86
N ALA A 209 -35.95 -1.90 4.05
CA ALA A 209 -36.97 -1.92 5.09
C ALA A 209 -36.66 -0.76 6.05
#